data_AF-A0A0X3VI95-F1
#
_entry.id   AF-A0A0X3VI95-F1
#
_cell.length_a   1.000
_cell.length_b   1.000
_cell.length_c   1.000
_cell.angle_alpha   90.00
_cell.angle_beta   90.00
_cell.angle_gamma   90.00
#
_symmetry.space_group_name_H-M   'P 1'
#
loop_
_entity.id
_entity.type
_entity.pdbx_description
1 polymer ?
#
loop_
_entity_poly.entity_id
_entity_poly.type
_entity_poly.pdbx_seq_one_letter_code
_entity_poly.pdbx_strand_id
1 'polypeptide(L)'
;MRGLLQGGEHALETAADGVGPTEITWRAETTMGVRHPWHLSCQVPDRSPDAATPGNTALVHAEAAWREALRAGAEYAVARAAAGIVGAEVARTRQRVRALRRHWIPRLEESLAQIGLALEESEHEDAVRRRWTTGSSDTGRTGGG
;
A
#
# COMPACT_ATOMS: atom_id res chain seq x y z
N MET A 1 5.01 -2.25 -42.20
CA MET A 1 4.78 -3.67 -41.83
C MET A 1 4.78 -4.67 -43.00
N ARG A 2 4.74 -4.25 -44.28
CA ARG A 2 4.65 -5.19 -45.43
C ARG A 2 5.92 -6.03 -45.69
N GLY A 3 7.11 -5.56 -45.28
CA GLY A 3 8.38 -6.28 -45.52
C GLY A 3 8.66 -7.45 -44.57
N LEU A 4 8.03 -7.48 -43.38
CA LEU A 4 8.18 -8.59 -42.42
C LEU A 4 7.53 -9.89 -42.94
N LEU A 5 6.44 -9.74 -43.70
CA LEU A 5 5.74 -10.84 -44.35
C LEU A 5 6.47 -11.41 -45.58
N GLN A 6 7.50 -10.71 -46.10
CA GLN A 6 8.25 -11.16 -47.28
C GLN A 6 9.34 -12.20 -46.95
N GLY A 7 9.81 -12.26 -45.69
CA GLY A 7 10.85 -13.19 -45.26
C GLY A 7 10.33 -14.55 -44.78
N GLY A 8 9.04 -14.66 -44.47
CA GLY A 8 8.45 -15.86 -43.89
C GLY A 8 8.89 -16.13 -42.43
N GLU A 9 8.33 -17.19 -41.84
CA GLU A 9 8.59 -17.63 -40.46
C GLU A 9 10.07 -18.01 -40.25
N HIS A 10 10.68 -18.65 -41.24
CA HIS A 10 12.08 -19.05 -41.18
C HIS A 10 13.05 -17.86 -41.01
N ALA A 11 12.81 -16.73 -41.69
CA ALA A 11 13.63 -15.53 -41.52
C ALA A 11 13.49 -14.90 -40.12
N LEU A 12 12.34 -15.12 -39.45
CA LEU A 12 12.12 -14.70 -38.07
C LEU A 12 12.89 -15.61 -37.10
N GLU A 13 12.82 -16.93 -37.30
CA GLU A 13 13.55 -17.92 -36.48
C GLU A 13 15.06 -17.67 -36.53
N THR A 14 15.62 -17.55 -37.74
CA THR A 14 17.06 -17.25 -37.91
C THR A 14 17.43 -15.90 -37.30
N ALA A 15 16.52 -14.90 -37.35
CA ALA A 15 16.76 -13.63 -36.69
C ALA A 15 16.73 -13.78 -35.16
N ALA A 16 15.87 -14.63 -34.61
CA ALA A 16 15.74 -14.86 -33.18
C ALA A 16 16.97 -15.57 -32.57
N ASP A 17 17.62 -16.47 -33.33
CA ASP A 17 18.86 -17.15 -32.89
C ASP A 17 20.00 -16.18 -32.54
N GLY A 18 19.98 -14.98 -33.11
CA GLY A 18 20.96 -13.93 -32.80
C GLY A 18 20.66 -13.10 -31.55
N VAL A 19 19.50 -13.30 -30.92
CA VAL A 19 19.03 -12.51 -29.77
C VAL A 19 19.35 -13.24 -28.48
N GLY A 20 20.17 -12.62 -27.63
CA GLY A 20 20.50 -13.16 -26.31
C GLY A 20 19.39 -12.99 -25.27
N PRO A 21 19.45 -13.72 -24.15
CA PRO A 21 18.49 -13.57 -23.05
C PRO A 21 18.57 -12.16 -22.45
N THR A 22 17.41 -11.56 -22.18
CA THR A 22 17.34 -10.28 -21.47
C THR A 22 17.35 -10.52 -19.97
N GLU A 23 18.21 -9.79 -19.26
CA GLU A 23 18.22 -9.80 -17.80
C GLU A 23 17.44 -8.60 -17.25
N ILE A 24 16.44 -8.89 -16.42
CA ILE A 24 15.64 -7.88 -15.76
C ILE A 24 15.74 -8.10 -14.25
N THR A 25 16.31 -7.12 -13.56
CA THR A 25 16.38 -7.12 -12.10
C THR A 25 15.75 -5.84 -11.55
N TRP A 26 15.14 -5.94 -10.39
CA TRP A 26 14.62 -4.78 -9.69
C TRP A 26 14.99 -4.89 -8.22
N ARG A 27 15.12 -3.74 -7.57
CA ARG A 27 15.25 -3.68 -6.13
C ARG A 27 13.87 -3.45 -5.54
N ALA A 28 13.81 -3.49 -4.22
CA ALA A 28 12.60 -3.10 -3.52
C ALA A 28 12.97 -2.09 -2.45
N GLU A 29 12.00 -1.24 -2.15
CA GLU A 29 12.07 -0.27 -1.07
C GLU A 29 10.81 -0.42 -0.22
N THR A 30 10.86 0.12 1.00
CA THR A 30 9.73 0.15 1.90
C THR A 30 9.30 1.60 2.14
N THR A 31 8.07 1.92 1.75
CA THR A 31 7.45 3.23 1.99
C THR A 31 6.18 3.01 2.80
N MET A 32 5.95 3.80 3.85
CA MET A 32 4.76 3.66 4.72
C MET A 32 4.55 2.24 5.27
N GLY A 33 5.65 1.49 5.50
CA GLY A 33 5.61 0.12 6.00
C GLY A 33 5.24 -0.95 4.97
N VAL A 34 5.05 -0.59 3.69
CA VAL A 34 4.81 -1.56 2.61
C VAL A 34 6.00 -1.66 1.67
N ARG A 35 6.43 -2.90 1.42
CA ARG A 35 7.52 -3.20 0.50
C ARG A 35 6.99 -3.21 -0.93
N HIS A 36 7.62 -2.43 -1.81
CA HIS A 36 7.24 -2.34 -3.22
C HIS A 36 8.48 -2.36 -4.12
N PRO A 37 8.34 -2.76 -5.40
CA PRO A 37 9.42 -2.64 -6.38
C PRO A 37 9.92 -1.20 -6.47
N TRP A 38 11.22 -1.05 -6.61
CA TRP A 38 11.94 0.21 -6.70
C TRP A 38 13.21 0.01 -7.53
N HIS A 39 13.53 0.94 -8.41
CA HIS A 39 14.72 0.91 -9.25
C HIS A 39 14.86 -0.36 -10.12
N LEU A 40 14.60 -0.22 -11.41
CA LEU A 40 14.79 -1.26 -12.42
C LEU A 40 16.22 -1.23 -12.99
N SER A 41 16.78 -2.40 -13.26
CA SER A 41 17.89 -2.60 -14.20
C SER A 41 17.46 -3.58 -15.27
N CYS A 42 17.45 -3.15 -16.52
CA CYS A 42 17.08 -3.95 -17.68
C CYS A 42 18.26 -3.99 -18.66
N GLN A 43 18.88 -5.15 -18.79
CA GLN A 43 20.00 -5.38 -19.71
C GLN A 43 19.50 -6.20 -20.89
N VAL A 44 19.30 -5.51 -22.02
CA VAL A 44 18.91 -6.14 -23.28
C VAL A 44 20.17 -6.24 -24.14
N PRO A 45 20.81 -7.43 -24.23
CA PRO A 45 22.12 -7.57 -24.89
C PRO A 45 21.99 -7.35 -26.38
N ASP A 46 22.92 -6.65 -27.00
CA ASP A 46 22.96 -6.50 -28.46
C ASP A 46 23.03 -7.87 -29.16
N ARG A 47 22.64 -7.89 -30.43
CA ARG A 47 22.75 -9.09 -31.26
C ARG A 47 24.21 -9.56 -31.26
N SER A 48 24.41 -10.87 -31.14
CA SER A 48 25.76 -11.45 -31.21
C SER A 48 26.40 -11.10 -32.56
N PRO A 49 27.68 -10.66 -32.59
CA PRO A 49 28.38 -10.39 -33.84
C PRO A 49 28.55 -11.65 -34.71
N ASP A 50 28.52 -12.83 -34.10
CA ASP A 50 28.65 -14.12 -34.79
C ASP A 50 27.30 -14.64 -35.33
N ALA A 51 26.20 -13.96 -35.01
CA ALA A 51 24.89 -14.37 -35.48
C ALA A 51 24.65 -14.00 -36.94
N ALA A 52 23.85 -14.80 -37.63
CA ALA A 52 23.40 -14.48 -38.97
C ALA A 52 22.73 -13.10 -39.03
N THR A 53 23.05 -12.33 -40.08
CA THR A 53 22.38 -11.05 -40.33
C THR A 53 20.91 -11.30 -40.64
N PRO A 54 19.97 -10.50 -40.08
CA PRO A 54 18.56 -10.63 -40.43
C PRO A 54 18.33 -10.58 -41.93
N GLY A 55 17.48 -11.46 -42.45
CA GLY A 55 17.24 -11.61 -43.89
C GLY A 55 16.62 -10.36 -44.57
N ASN A 56 16.20 -9.35 -43.80
CA ASN A 56 15.77 -8.07 -44.34
C ASN A 56 15.93 -6.92 -43.31
N THR A 57 15.87 -5.68 -43.80
CA THR A 57 15.98 -4.46 -42.98
C THR A 57 14.80 -4.26 -42.03
N ALA A 58 13.61 -4.78 -42.36
CA ALA A 58 12.44 -4.68 -41.51
C ALA A 58 12.64 -5.44 -40.18
N LEU A 59 13.35 -6.58 -40.21
CA LEU A 59 13.70 -7.35 -39.02
C LEU A 59 14.71 -6.63 -38.14
N VAL A 60 15.68 -5.91 -38.73
CA VAL A 60 16.63 -5.06 -37.98
C VAL A 60 15.89 -3.95 -37.24
N HIS A 61 14.96 -3.26 -37.91
CA HIS A 61 14.16 -2.22 -37.28
C HIS A 61 13.18 -2.77 -36.23
N ALA A 62 12.60 -3.94 -36.49
CA ALA A 62 11.72 -4.61 -35.53
C ALA A 62 12.50 -4.98 -34.26
N GLU A 63 13.71 -5.55 -34.39
CA GLU A 63 14.55 -5.88 -33.24
C GLU A 63 14.85 -4.63 -32.39
N ALA A 64 15.29 -3.53 -33.02
CA ALA A 64 15.53 -2.26 -32.32
C ALA A 64 14.27 -1.75 -31.61
N ALA A 65 13.12 -1.77 -32.28
CA ALA A 65 11.85 -1.34 -31.69
C ALA A 65 11.42 -2.21 -30.50
N TRP A 66 11.61 -3.53 -30.59
CA TRP A 66 11.30 -4.46 -29.51
C TRP A 66 12.21 -4.29 -28.30
N ARG A 67 13.49 -3.97 -28.51
CA ARG A 67 14.44 -3.65 -27.42
C ARG A 67 13.97 -2.45 -26.61
N GLU A 68 13.58 -1.37 -27.29
CA GLU A 68 13.06 -0.18 -26.63
C GLU A 68 11.71 -0.44 -25.95
N ALA A 69 10.81 -1.16 -26.62
CA ALA A 69 9.52 -1.54 -26.05
C ALA A 69 9.68 -2.41 -24.79
N LEU A 70 10.66 -3.31 -24.76
CA LEU A 70 10.94 -4.17 -23.61
C LEU A 70 11.44 -3.35 -22.41
N ARG A 71 12.37 -2.41 -22.64
CA ARG A 71 12.88 -1.50 -21.60
C ARG A 71 11.74 -0.66 -21.01
N ALA A 72 10.97 0.02 -21.87
CA ALA A 72 9.84 0.83 -21.44
C ALA A 72 8.75 0.01 -20.74
N GLY A 73 8.46 -1.20 -21.25
CA GLY A 73 7.49 -2.12 -20.66
C GLY A 73 7.91 -2.60 -19.27
N ALA A 74 9.18 -2.90 -19.06
CA ALA A 74 9.72 -3.28 -17.77
C ALA A 74 9.66 -2.12 -16.76
N GLU A 75 10.01 -0.90 -17.17
CA GLU A 75 9.89 0.31 -16.33
C GLU A 75 8.45 0.55 -15.91
N TYR A 76 7.54 0.48 -16.88
CA TYR A 76 6.11 0.62 -16.65
C TYR A 76 5.59 -0.44 -15.68
N ALA A 77 5.99 -1.71 -15.84
CA ALA A 77 5.55 -2.79 -14.98
C ALA A 77 5.98 -2.57 -13.52
N VAL A 78 7.23 -2.15 -13.28
CA VAL A 78 7.73 -1.82 -11.95
C VAL A 78 6.96 -0.64 -11.34
N ALA A 79 6.80 0.45 -12.10
CA ALA A 79 6.08 1.63 -11.63
C ALA A 79 4.61 1.32 -11.31
N ARG A 80 3.93 0.56 -12.19
CA ARG A 80 2.54 0.15 -12.00
C ARG A 80 2.38 -0.76 -10.79
N ALA A 81 3.29 -1.72 -10.59
CA ALA A 81 3.27 -2.59 -9.42
C ALA A 81 3.45 -1.79 -8.13
N ALA A 82 4.41 -0.86 -8.10
CA ALA A 82 4.64 0.00 -6.94
C ALA A 82 3.42 0.88 -6.64
N ALA A 83 2.85 1.53 -7.65
CA ALA A 83 1.65 2.35 -7.50
C ALA A 83 0.46 1.56 -6.97
N GLY A 84 0.27 0.31 -7.44
CA GLY A 84 -0.79 -0.57 -6.95
C GLY A 84 -0.63 -0.93 -5.47
N ILE A 85 0.58 -1.32 -5.05
CA ILE A 85 0.87 -1.70 -3.67
C ILE A 85 0.71 -0.51 -2.72
N VAL A 86 1.34 0.62 -3.02
CA VAL A 86 1.27 1.83 -2.19
C VAL A 86 -0.16 2.39 -2.18
N GLY A 87 -0.82 2.42 -3.33
CA GLY A 87 -2.20 2.88 -3.44
C GLY A 87 -3.17 2.07 -2.57
N ALA A 88 -3.00 0.75 -2.52
CA ALA A 88 -3.78 -0.11 -1.65
C ALA A 88 -3.57 0.20 -0.15
N GLU A 89 -2.33 0.49 0.27
CA GLU A 89 -2.06 0.87 1.66
C GLU A 89 -2.66 2.23 2.02
N VAL A 90 -2.55 3.21 1.12
CA VAL A 90 -3.21 4.52 1.31
C VAL A 90 -4.72 4.36 1.43
N ALA A 91 -5.34 3.49 0.63
CA ALA A 91 -6.77 3.21 0.72
C ALA A 91 -7.16 2.58 2.06
N ARG A 92 -6.40 1.56 2.52
CA ARG A 92 -6.60 0.93 3.86
C ARG A 92 -6.46 1.95 4.97
N THR A 93 -5.42 2.77 4.95
CA THR A 93 -5.19 3.81 5.95
C THR A 93 -6.32 4.83 5.96
N ARG A 94 -6.81 5.27 4.79
CA ARG A 94 -7.97 6.17 4.69
C ARG A 94 -9.24 5.55 5.29
N GLN A 95 -9.49 4.27 5.03
CA GLN A 95 -10.64 3.57 5.60
C GLN A 95 -10.54 3.48 7.12
N ARG A 96 -9.36 3.12 7.66
CA ARG A 96 -9.10 3.08 9.11
C ARG A 96 -9.32 4.45 9.75
N VAL A 97 -8.76 5.52 9.18
CA VAL A 97 -8.96 6.89 9.67
C VAL A 97 -10.44 7.27 9.67
N ARG A 98 -11.19 6.91 8.62
CA ARG A 98 -12.63 7.17 8.55
C ARG A 98 -13.39 6.42 9.64
N ALA A 99 -13.10 5.14 9.85
CA ALA A 99 -13.73 4.34 10.90
C ALA A 99 -13.43 4.93 12.29
N LEU A 100 -12.17 5.28 12.56
CA LEU A 100 -11.77 5.90 13.81
C LEU A 100 -12.56 7.18 14.08
N ARG A 101 -12.57 8.12 13.11
CA ARG A 101 -13.25 9.41 13.25
C ARG A 101 -14.76 9.30 13.37
N ARG A 102 -15.38 8.41 12.59
CA ARG A 102 -16.85 8.36 12.50
C ARG A 102 -17.50 7.47 13.53
N HIS A 103 -16.80 6.47 14.05
CA HIS A 103 -17.43 5.42 14.86
C HIS A 103 -16.72 5.25 16.20
N TRP A 104 -15.40 5.09 16.19
CA TRP A 104 -14.68 4.76 17.42
C TRP A 104 -14.52 5.95 18.36
N ILE A 105 -14.08 7.10 17.86
CA ILE A 105 -13.92 8.30 18.68
C ILE A 105 -15.24 8.70 19.33
N PRO A 106 -16.36 8.89 18.59
CA PRO A 106 -17.62 9.27 19.21
C PRO A 106 -18.14 8.26 20.23
N ARG A 107 -18.01 6.95 19.94
CA ARG A 107 -18.41 5.90 20.88
C ARG A 107 -17.60 5.95 22.18
N LEU A 108 -16.30 6.21 22.08
CA LEU A 108 -15.44 6.32 23.26
C LEU A 108 -15.76 7.57 24.06
N GLU A 109 -16.04 8.70 23.39
CA GLU A 109 -16.49 9.93 24.03
C GLU A 109 -17.83 9.74 24.76
N GLU A 110 -18.80 9.05 24.14
CA GLU A 110 -20.08 8.72 24.79
C GLU A 110 -19.88 7.81 25.99
N SER A 111 -19.00 6.80 25.88
CA SER A 111 -18.69 5.91 27.01
C SER A 111 -18.04 6.67 28.18
N LEU A 112 -17.15 7.62 27.87
CA LEU A 112 -16.55 8.50 28.87
C LEU A 112 -17.60 9.39 29.55
N ALA A 113 -18.53 9.97 28.78
CA ALA A 113 -19.60 10.80 29.33
C ALA A 113 -20.51 10.00 30.28
N GLN A 114 -20.87 8.77 29.92
CA GLN A 114 -21.71 7.90 30.77
C GLN A 114 -21.01 7.51 32.07
N ILE A 115 -19.72 7.18 32.01
CA ILE A 115 -18.94 6.91 33.22
C ILE A 115 -18.85 8.16 34.09
N GLY A 116 -18.66 9.34 33.48
CA GLY A 116 -18.67 10.62 34.20
C GLY A 116 -19.96 10.85 34.98
N LEU A 117 -21.12 10.70 34.32
CA LEU A 117 -22.42 10.86 34.98
C LEU A 117 -22.64 9.84 36.12
N ALA A 118 -22.23 8.58 35.92
CA ALA A 118 -22.36 7.56 36.95
C ALA A 118 -21.48 7.85 38.19
N LEU A 119 -20.30 8.44 37.97
CA LEU A 119 -19.44 8.88 39.07
C LEU A 119 -20.05 10.05 39.82
N GLU A 120 -20.52 11.08 39.12
CA GLU A 120 -21.19 12.24 39.72
C GLU A 120 -22.39 11.83 40.58
N GLU A 121 -23.21 10.88 40.11
CA GLU A 121 -24.34 10.35 40.89
C GLU A 121 -23.85 9.63 42.16
N SER A 122 -22.83 8.77 42.03
CA SER A 122 -22.29 8.04 43.19
C SER A 122 -21.70 8.99 44.25
N GLU A 123 -21.06 10.08 43.82
CA GLU A 123 -20.54 11.12 44.70
C GLU A 123 -21.68 11.89 45.39
N HIS A 124 -22.77 12.15 44.68
CA HIS A 124 -23.96 12.77 45.25
C HIS A 124 -24.60 11.89 46.33
N GLU A 125 -24.79 10.61 46.04
CA GLU A 125 -25.34 9.63 46.99
C GLU A 125 -24.46 9.52 48.26
N ASP A 126 -23.13 9.47 48.09
CA ASP A 126 -22.19 9.40 49.20
C ASP A 126 -22.20 10.70 50.03
N ALA A 127 -22.26 11.86 49.40
CA ALA A 127 -22.35 13.15 50.10
C ALA A 127 -23.65 13.26 50.91
N VAL A 128 -24.77 12.81 50.34
CA VAL A 128 -26.05 12.70 51.03
C VAL A 128 -25.90 11.77 52.24
N ARG A 129 -25.40 10.55 52.05
CA ARG A 129 -25.20 9.56 53.13
C ARG A 129 -24.38 10.12 54.29
N ARG A 130 -23.27 10.81 54.00
CA ARG A 130 -22.43 11.46 55.03
C ARG A 130 -23.22 12.52 55.81
N ARG A 131 -23.99 13.37 55.13
CA ARG A 131 -24.81 14.41 55.77
C ARG A 131 -25.82 13.81 56.75
N TRP A 132 -26.49 12.71 56.39
CA TRP A 132 -27.44 12.04 57.30
C TRP A 132 -26.75 11.48 58.54
N THR A 133 -25.57 10.85 58.40
CA THR A 133 -24.83 10.30 59.56
C THR A 133 -24.36 11.39 60.53
N THR A 134 -23.95 12.57 60.04
CA THR A 134 -23.58 13.71 60.89
C THR A 134 -24.80 14.32 61.58
N GLY A 135 -25.92 14.49 60.86
CA GLY A 135 -27.17 15.02 61.43
C GLY A 135 -27.78 14.13 62.52
N SER A 136 -27.73 12.81 62.36
CA SER A 136 -28.20 11.86 63.39
C SER A 136 -27.33 11.84 64.65
N SER A 137 -26.03 12.16 64.52
CA SER A 137 -25.12 12.23 65.68
C SER A 137 -25.30 13.51 66.51
N ASP A 138 -25.83 14.58 65.92
CA ASP A 138 -26.14 15.83 66.63
C ASP A 138 -27.46 15.75 67.39
N THR A 139 -28.42 14.95 66.90
CA THR A 139 -29.68 14.65 67.62
C THR A 139 -29.48 13.69 68.80
N GLY A 140 -28.38 12.92 68.82
CA GLY A 140 -28.05 12.00 69.91
C GLY A 140 -27.22 12.59 71.06
N ARG A 141 -26.69 13.82 70.93
CA ARG A 141 -25.78 14.43 71.92
C ARG A 141 -26.42 15.51 72.80
N THR A 142 -27.73 15.73 72.67
CA THR A 142 -28.51 16.71 73.47
C THR A 142 -29.42 16.05 74.53
N GLY A 143 -29.34 14.73 74.73
CA GLY A 143 -30.10 14.00 75.77
C GLY A 143 -29.19 13.14 76.65
N GLY A 144 -28.69 13.70 77.74
CA GLY A 144 -27.89 12.97 78.74
C GLY A 144 -27.30 13.92 79.78
N GLY A 145 -28.16 14.43 80.66
CA GLY A 145 -27.77 15.01 81.95
C GLY A 145 -27.66 13.94 83.02
#